data_AF-A0A8J7A6H5-F1
#
_entry.id   AF-A0A8J7A6H5-F1
#
_cell.length_a   1.000
_cell.length_b   1.000
_cell.length_c   1.000
_cell.angle_alpha   90.00
_cell.angle_beta   90.00
_cell.angle_gamma   90.00
#
_symmetry.space_group_name_H-M   'P 1'
#
loop_
_entity.id
_entity.type
_entity.pdbx_description
1 polymer ?
#
loop_
_entity_poly.entity_id
_entity_poly.type
_entity_poly.pdbx_seq_one_letter_code
_entity_poly.pdbx_strand_id
1 'polypeptide(L)'
;MEREALTIRFPSDLLAKARKLKEGSESFNDLIIEAVEREVRRRRGWAAHQRIIARSETIKAKTGIQPASTELIRSLREGKERRDIVSG
;
A
#
# COMPACT_ATOMS: atom_id res chain seq x y z
N MET A 1 -16.15 -6.17 23.34
CA MET A 1 -16.32 -5.04 22.40
C MET A 1 -17.72 -4.52 22.58
N GLU A 2 -17.86 -3.20 22.72
CA GLU A 2 -19.16 -2.54 22.72
C GLU A 2 -19.81 -2.71 21.34
N ARG A 3 -21.11 -2.99 21.30
CA ARG A 3 -21.85 -3.26 20.05
C ARG A 3 -22.92 -2.20 19.88
N GLU A 4 -22.83 -1.44 18.80
CA GLU A 4 -23.89 -0.54 18.35
C GLU A 4 -24.75 -1.23 17.27
N ALA A 5 -26.06 -1.07 17.36
CA ALA A 5 -26.99 -1.59 16.37
C ALA A 5 -27.36 -0.48 15.38
N LEU A 6 -27.36 -0.83 14.09
CA LEU A 6 -27.75 0.09 13.02
C LEU A 6 -28.59 -0.68 11.98
N THR A 7 -29.59 -0.01 11.40
CA THR A 7 -30.47 -0.62 10.39
C THR A 7 -30.11 -0.10 9.00
N ILE A 8 -29.78 -1.01 8.09
CA ILE A 8 -29.48 -0.69 6.68
C ILE A 8 -30.47 -1.42 5.78
N ARG A 9 -30.96 -0.74 4.74
CA ARG A 9 -31.74 -1.37 3.67
C ARG A 9 -30.81 -1.93 2.60
N PHE A 10 -30.98 -3.22 2.32
CA PHE A 10 -30.27 -3.90 1.24
C PHE A 10 -31.22 -4.21 0.09
N PRO A 11 -30.74 -4.18 -1.17
CA PRO A 11 -31.47 -4.77 -2.28
C PRO A 11 -31.81 -6.25 -1.98
N SER A 12 -33.05 -6.64 -2.25
CA SER A 12 -33.55 -8.00 -2.00
C SER A 12 -32.67 -9.08 -2.65
N ASP A 13 -32.23 -8.81 -3.88
CA ASP A 13 -31.46 -9.77 -4.68
C ASP A 13 -30.06 -9.97 -4.10
N LEU A 14 -29.49 -8.93 -3.52
CA LEU A 14 -28.20 -9.00 -2.84
C LEU A 14 -28.32 -9.81 -1.55
N LEU A 15 -29.40 -9.64 -0.78
CA LEU A 15 -29.68 -10.46 0.40
C LEU A 15 -29.86 -11.93 0.01
N ALA A 16 -30.58 -12.21 -1.08
CA ALA A 16 -30.76 -13.58 -1.56
C ALA A 16 -29.43 -14.24 -1.94
N LYS A 17 -28.54 -13.51 -2.63
CA LYS A 17 -27.19 -13.99 -2.96
C LYS A 17 -26.34 -14.22 -1.72
N ALA A 18 -26.33 -13.27 -0.79
CA ALA A 18 -25.55 -13.37 0.44
C ALA A 18 -26.02 -14.56 1.32
N ARG A 19 -27.32 -14.81 1.39
CA ARG A 19 -27.88 -15.97 2.11
C ARG A 19 -27.47 -17.31 1.51
N LYS A 20 -27.31 -17.39 0.19
CA LYS A 20 -26.82 -18.61 -0.50
C LYS A 20 -25.33 -18.87 -0.28
N LEU A 21 -24.56 -17.83 0.03
CA LEU A 21 -23.12 -17.91 0.30
C LEU A 21 -22.79 -18.39 1.71
N LYS A 22 -23.78 -18.42 2.61
CA LYS A 22 -23.62 -18.95 3.96
C LYS A 22 -23.36 -20.46 3.89
N GLU A 23 -22.18 -20.88 4.32
CA GLU A 23 -21.89 -22.30 4.58
C GLU A 23 -22.35 -22.67 6.00
N GLY A 24 -23.19 -23.70 6.15
CA GLY A 24 -23.54 -24.27 7.46
C GLY A 24 -24.39 -23.38 8.40
N SER A 25 -23.99 -23.33 9.68
CA SER A 25 -24.73 -22.73 10.81
C SER A 25 -24.45 -21.25 11.07
N GLU A 26 -23.54 -20.62 10.32
CA GLU A 26 -23.02 -19.27 10.57
C GLU A 26 -24.11 -18.18 10.56
N SER A 27 -24.16 -17.26 11.53
CA SER A 27 -25.23 -16.25 11.49
C SER A 27 -25.06 -15.35 10.27
N PHE A 28 -26.17 -14.98 9.62
CA PHE A 28 -26.11 -13.96 8.56
C PHE A 28 -25.48 -12.65 9.08
N ASN A 29 -25.64 -12.38 10.37
CA ASN A 29 -24.99 -11.24 11.03
C ASN A 29 -23.46 -11.37 11.01
N ASP A 30 -22.92 -12.57 11.24
CA ASP A 30 -21.47 -12.80 11.29
C ASP A 30 -20.86 -12.60 9.90
N LEU A 31 -21.54 -13.08 8.85
CA LEU A 31 -21.17 -12.81 7.45
C LEU A 31 -21.10 -11.31 7.15
N ILE A 32 -22.06 -10.52 7.63
CA ILE A 32 -22.08 -9.08 7.42
C ILE A 32 -20.95 -8.40 8.19
N ILE A 33 -20.71 -8.78 9.45
CA ILE A 33 -19.59 -8.26 10.24
C ILE A 33 -18.28 -8.52 9.52
N GLU A 34 -18.05 -9.75 9.07
CA GLU A 34 -16.81 -10.12 8.39
C GLU A 34 -16.63 -9.36 7.08
N ALA A 35 -17.70 -9.23 6.28
CA ALA A 35 -17.66 -8.47 5.03
C ALA A 35 -17.28 -6.99 5.27
N VAL A 36 -17.83 -6.38 6.32
CA VAL A 36 -17.52 -4.99 6.69
C VAL A 36 -16.08 -4.86 7.18
N GLU A 37 -15.60 -5.79 8.01
CA GLU A 37 -14.20 -5.79 8.48
C GLU A 37 -13.20 -5.91 7.34
N ARG A 38 -13.45 -6.83 6.40
CA ARG A 38 -12.62 -7.02 5.19
C ARG A 38 -12.57 -5.73 4.36
N GLU A 39 -13.71 -5.07 4.16
CA GLU A 39 -13.77 -3.83 3.38
C GLU A 39 -13.07 -2.66 4.09
N VAL A 40 -13.25 -2.51 5.40
CA VAL A 40 -12.52 -1.50 6.19
C VAL A 40 -11.02 -1.71 6.09
N ARG A 41 -10.56 -2.96 6.25
CA ARG A 41 -9.13 -3.31 6.14
C ARG A 41 -8.60 -3.01 4.74
N ARG A 42 -9.35 -3.37 3.69
CA ARG A 42 -9.00 -3.12 2.29
C ARG A 42 -8.86 -1.62 2.01
N ARG A 43 -9.83 -0.81 2.42
CA ARG A 43 -9.78 0.66 2.22
C ARG A 43 -8.62 1.31 2.97
N ARG A 44 -8.37 0.88 4.21
CA ARG A 44 -7.22 1.36 4.99
C ARG A 44 -5.88 1.00 4.34
N GLY A 45 -5.75 -0.25 3.88
CA GLY A 45 -4.57 -0.71 3.13
C GLY A 45 -4.36 0.10 1.86
N TRP A 46 -5.42 0.37 1.10
CA TRP A 46 -5.35 1.19 -0.10
C TRP A 46 -4.93 2.63 0.20
N ALA A 47 -5.51 3.25 1.23
CA ALA A 47 -5.13 4.59 1.65
C ALA A 47 -3.66 4.67 2.10
N ALA A 48 -3.17 3.66 2.81
CA ALA A 48 -1.76 3.58 3.19
C ALA A 48 -0.84 3.45 1.96
N HIS A 49 -1.20 2.58 1.00
CA HIS A 49 -0.47 2.43 -0.25
C HIS A 49 -0.42 3.73 -1.06
N GLN A 50 -1.55 4.44 -1.18
CA GLN A 50 -1.60 5.74 -1.85
C GLN A 50 -0.73 6.80 -1.17
N ARG A 51 -0.68 6.83 0.16
CA ARG A 51 0.23 7.73 0.90
C ARG A 51 1.70 7.42 0.61
N ILE A 52 2.07 6.16 0.43
CA ILE A 52 3.44 5.77 0.07
C ILE A 52 3.78 6.24 -1.35
N ILE A 53 2.87 6.06 -2.31
CA ILE A 53 3.06 6.54 -3.68
C ILE A 53 3.23 8.06 -3.69
N ALA A 54 2.28 8.79 -3.09
CA ALA A 54 2.32 10.26 -3.05
C ALA A 54 3.58 10.79 -2.35
N ARG A 55 4.03 10.14 -1.26
CA ARG A 55 5.30 10.50 -0.59
C ARG A 55 6.50 10.24 -1.50
N SER A 56 6.51 9.12 -2.22
CA SER A 56 7.59 8.76 -3.14
C SER A 56 7.66 9.72 -4.33
N GLU A 57 6.52 10.14 -4.87
CA GLU A 57 6.44 11.18 -5.90
C GLU A 57 6.93 12.54 -5.39
N THR A 58 6.55 12.91 -4.16
CA THR A 58 7.04 14.15 -3.53
C THR A 58 8.55 14.15 -3.34
N ILE A 59 9.13 13.01 -2.93
CA ILE A 59 10.57 12.84 -2.82
C ILE A 59 11.21 12.91 -4.21
N LYS A 60 10.72 12.17 -5.21
CA LYS A 60 11.25 12.24 -6.59
C LYS A 60 11.21 13.66 -7.16
N ALA A 61 10.14 14.42 -6.89
CA ALA A 61 10.01 15.80 -7.32
C ALA A 61 10.97 16.76 -6.58
N LYS A 62 11.24 16.52 -5.28
CA LYS A 62 12.12 17.38 -4.47
C LYS A 62 13.61 17.09 -4.64
N THR A 63 14.01 15.82 -4.72
CA THR A 63 15.43 15.41 -4.81
C THR A 63 15.90 15.17 -6.25
N GLY A 64 14.99 15.20 -7.24
CA GLY A 64 15.27 14.67 -8.57
C GLY A 64 15.51 13.16 -8.55
N ILE A 65 15.63 12.54 -9.73
CA ILE A 65 16.10 11.15 -9.83
C ILE A 65 17.53 11.14 -9.33
N GLN A 66 17.83 10.38 -8.27
CA GLN A 66 19.19 10.20 -7.79
C GLN A 66 20.03 9.72 -8.98
N PRO A 67 21.07 10.47 -9.40
CA PRO A 67 21.86 10.10 -10.56
C PRO A 67 22.41 8.69 -10.33
N ALA A 68 22.34 7.85 -11.35
CA ALA A 68 22.70 6.45 -11.22
C ALA A 68 24.13 6.37 -10.65
N SER A 69 24.28 5.67 -9.52
CA SER A 69 25.58 5.49 -8.83
C SER A 69 26.64 4.86 -9.73
N THR A 70 26.23 4.31 -10.88
CA THR A 70 27.08 3.78 -11.94
C THR A 70 28.02 4.83 -12.52
N GLU A 71 27.61 6.10 -12.68
CA GLU A 71 28.50 7.15 -13.17
C GLU A 71 29.58 7.53 -12.14
N LEU A 72 29.20 7.62 -10.87
CA LEU A 72 30.14 7.86 -9.77
C LEU A 72 31.16 6.72 -9.65
N ILE A 73 30.68 5.47 -9.67
CA ILE A 73 31.55 4.27 -9.63
C ILE A 73 32.48 4.23 -10.86
N ARG A 74 32.00 4.64 -12.04
CA ARG A 74 32.82 4.73 -13.26
C ARG A 74 33.92 5.79 -13.09
N SER A 75 33.60 6.99 -12.59
CA SER A 75 34.59 8.06 -12.35
C SER A 75 35.67 7.70 -11.31
N LEU A 76 35.31 6.92 -10.30
CA LEU A 76 36.24 6.41 -9.29
C LEU A 76 37.16 5.32 -9.86
N ARG A 77 36.63 4.48 -10.77
CA ARG A 77 37.39 3.41 -11.43
C ARG A 77 38.30 3.92 -12.56
N GLU A 78 37.91 5.00 -13.24
CA GLU A 78 38.68 5.65 -14.31
C GLU A 78 39.84 6.53 -13.77
N GLY A 79 40.02 6.63 -12.46
CA GLY A 79 41.29 7.05 -11.85
C GLY A 79 41.58 8.55 -11.95
N LYS A 80 40.64 9.41 -11.51
CA LYS A 80 40.88 10.86 -11.38
C LYS A 80 41.68 11.28 -10.13
N GLU A 81 42.44 10.35 -9.54
CA GLU A 81 43.41 10.59 -8.44
C GLU A 81 44.79 9.96 -8.71
N ARG A 82 45.18 9.73 -9.98
CA ARG A 82 46.55 9.28 -10.34
C ARG A 82 47.55 10.40 -10.62
N ARG A 83 47.36 11.57 -10.04
CA ARG A 83 48.31 12.70 -10.03
C ARG A 83 48.03 13.38 -8.69
N ASP A 84 48.82 13.16 -7.64
CA ASP A 84 50.07 13.87 -7.41
C ASP A 84 50.90 13.17 -6.32
N ILE A 85 51.66 12.10 -6.63
CA ILE A 85 52.80 11.70 -5.77
C ILE A 85 53.93 11.14 -6.66
N VAL A 86 54.49 12.00 -7.51
CA VAL A 86 55.90 11.93 -7.91
C VAL A 86 56.38 13.37 -8.03
N SER A 87 57.08 13.85 -6.99
CA SER A 87 58.19 14.83 -7.05
C SER A 87 58.52 15.29 -5.63
N GLY A 88 59.72 14.96 -5.17
CA GLY A 88 60.27 15.36 -3.87
C GLY A 88 61.28 14.36 -3.38
#